data_AF-A0A9E3DR93-F1
#
_entry.id   AF-A0A9E3DR93-F1
#
_cell.length_a   1.000
_cell.length_b   1.000
_cell.length_c   1.000
_cell.angle_alpha   90.00
_cell.angle_beta   90.00
_cell.angle_gamma   90.00
#
_symmetry.space_group_name_H-M   'P 1'
#
loop_
_entity.id
_entity.type
_entity.pdbx_description
1 polymer ?
#
loop_
_entity_poly.entity_id
_entity_poly.type
_entity_poly.pdbx_seq_one_letter_code
_entity_poly.pdbx_strand_id
1 'polypeptide(L)'
;MEGSTEVRSWLRCYRCWSQNLEVQVHYEGIHRIDPETGERGEVVDEMQEAVVQCLECMHDQPHLGFHNGRVEPVEDRWERMIAGTPWVASCTVTVDAEDVETCSGPEAGDALSYAAFGDHGTREFFTHVRFHKHDEDRIVVHLLVELYARSAEEATEVLEEAARGTLAITSLAEESRPPASTGDGLH
;
A
#
# COMPACT_ATOMS: atom_id res chain seq x y z
N MET A 1 10.30 -4.59 -36.31
CA MET A 1 10.85 -3.71 -35.26
C MET A 1 10.13 -2.39 -35.37
N GLU A 2 9.95 -1.69 -34.25
CA GLU A 2 9.10 -0.49 -34.05
C GLU A 2 7.66 -0.81 -33.59
N GLY A 3 7.55 -1.19 -32.32
CA GLY A 3 6.35 -0.95 -31.50
C GLY A 3 6.77 0.06 -30.42
N SER A 4 5.99 1.12 -30.29
CA SER A 4 6.32 2.37 -29.60
C SER A 4 7.04 2.21 -28.26
N THR A 5 8.09 3.00 -28.10
CA THR A 5 8.63 3.45 -26.81
C THR A 5 7.62 4.39 -26.13
N GLU A 6 6.36 3.96 -25.96
CA GLU A 6 5.44 4.64 -25.07
C GLU A 6 5.89 4.30 -23.65
N VAL A 7 6.58 5.25 -23.02
CA VAL A 7 6.63 5.33 -21.56
C VAL A 7 5.19 5.29 -21.10
N ARG A 8 4.74 4.12 -20.62
CA ARG A 8 3.38 3.97 -20.14
C ARG A 8 3.26 4.85 -18.90
N SER A 9 2.25 5.72 -18.89
CA SER A 9 2.06 6.78 -17.88
C SER A 9 2.10 6.27 -16.43
N TRP A 10 1.87 4.98 -16.21
CA TRP A 10 1.93 4.31 -14.92
C TRP A 10 3.33 3.98 -14.39
N LEU A 11 4.36 3.85 -15.26
CA LEU A 11 5.72 3.47 -14.83
C LEU A 11 6.50 4.70 -14.37
N ARG A 12 6.05 5.27 -13.25
CA ARG A 12 6.66 6.42 -12.57
C ARG A 12 6.18 6.49 -11.13
N CYS A 13 6.86 7.30 -10.33
CA CYS A 13 6.45 7.64 -8.99
C CYS A 13 5.13 8.42 -9.01
N TYR A 14 4.12 7.95 -8.26
CA TYR A 14 2.82 8.62 -8.18
C TYR A 14 2.90 9.99 -7.45
N ARG A 15 3.94 10.18 -6.63
CA ARG A 15 4.12 11.36 -5.79
C ARG A 15 5.00 12.44 -6.44
N CYS A 16 6.18 12.07 -6.95
CA CYS A 16 7.16 13.02 -7.51
C CYS A 16 7.40 12.87 -9.01
N TRP A 17 6.68 11.97 -9.69
CA TRP A 17 6.73 11.79 -11.14
C TRP A 17 8.08 11.28 -11.68
N SER A 18 9.06 11.06 -10.80
CA SER A 18 10.34 10.45 -11.14
C SER A 18 10.17 9.03 -11.68
N GLN A 19 11.04 8.66 -12.61
CA GLN A 19 11.16 7.30 -13.12
C GLN A 19 12.33 6.54 -12.48
N ASN A 20 13.02 7.16 -11.52
CA ASN A 20 14.09 6.55 -10.76
C ASN A 20 13.52 5.61 -9.70
N LEU A 21 13.16 4.41 -10.15
CA LEU A 21 12.52 3.36 -9.36
C LEU A 21 13.48 2.19 -9.16
N GLU A 22 13.46 1.61 -7.96
CA GLU A 22 14.13 0.36 -7.61
C GLU A 22 13.09 -0.69 -7.24
N VAL A 23 13.38 -1.96 -7.51
CA VAL A 23 12.61 -3.09 -6.99
C VAL A 23 13.46 -3.85 -5.98
N GLN A 24 12.91 -4.04 -4.79
CA GLN A 24 13.47 -4.89 -3.75
C GLN A 24 12.68 -6.19 -3.75
N VAL A 25 13.37 -7.32 -3.93
CA VAL A 25 12.74 -8.65 -4.03
C VAL A 25 13.27 -9.54 -2.91
N HIS A 26 12.36 -10.01 -2.08
CA HIS A 26 12.60 -10.95 -1.01
C HIS A 26 12.07 -12.32 -1.43
N TYR A 27 12.97 -13.30 -1.43
CA TYR A 27 12.61 -14.69 -1.67
C TYR A 27 12.71 -15.44 -0.35
N GLU A 28 11.60 -16.00 0.08
CA GLU A 28 11.54 -16.93 1.20
C GLU A 28 11.17 -18.31 0.66
N GLY A 29 11.88 -19.35 1.08
CA GLY A 29 11.68 -20.69 0.57
C GLY A 29 12.03 -21.76 1.60
N ILE A 30 11.14 -22.72 1.77
CA ILE A 30 11.35 -23.91 2.58
C ILE A 30 11.70 -25.06 1.64
N HIS A 31 12.88 -25.61 1.82
CA HIS A 31 13.36 -26.74 1.03
C HIS A 31 13.69 -27.92 1.94
N ARG A 32 13.34 -29.13 1.50
CA ARG A 32 13.87 -30.34 2.11
C ARG A 32 15.36 -30.45 1.80
N ILE A 33 16.11 -31.03 2.73
CA ILE A 33 17.50 -31.40 2.52
C ILE A 33 17.55 -32.92 2.40
N ASP A 34 18.27 -33.40 1.39
CA ASP A 34 18.62 -34.81 1.31
C ASP A 34 19.62 -35.12 2.45
N PRO A 35 19.27 -35.99 3.40
CA PRO A 35 20.13 -36.29 4.55
C PRO A 35 21.40 -37.07 4.18
N GLU A 36 21.45 -37.75 3.02
CA GLU A 36 22.61 -38.55 2.62
C GLU A 36 23.65 -37.71 1.87
N THR A 37 23.21 -36.75 1.06
CA THR A 37 24.09 -35.91 0.23
C THR A 37 24.28 -34.49 0.79
N GLY A 38 23.34 -34.01 1.60
CA GLY A 38 23.26 -32.62 2.05
C GLY A 38 22.78 -31.65 0.98
N GLU A 39 22.35 -32.14 -0.19
CA GLU A 39 21.87 -31.30 -1.28
C GLU A 39 20.44 -30.80 -1.04
N ARG A 40 20.11 -29.67 -1.68
CA ARG A 40 18.75 -29.12 -1.71
C ARG A 40 17.84 -30.11 -2.47
N GLY A 41 16.85 -30.63 -1.77
CA GLY A 41 15.81 -31.49 -2.31
C GLY A 41 14.56 -30.72 -2.74
N GLU A 42 13.42 -31.36 -2.55
CA GLU A 42 12.10 -30.85 -2.93
C GLU A 42 11.76 -29.51 -2.27
N VAL A 43 11.15 -28.61 -3.05
CA VAL A 43 10.57 -27.36 -2.57
C VAL A 43 9.27 -27.68 -1.83
N VAL A 44 9.19 -27.28 -0.56
CA VAL A 44 7.98 -27.43 0.26
C VAL A 44 7.09 -26.21 0.12
N ASP A 45 7.70 -25.03 0.20
CA ASP A 45 7.03 -23.73 0.11
C ASP A 45 7.98 -22.68 -0.44
N GLU A 46 7.46 -21.73 -1.22
CA GLU A 46 8.20 -20.61 -1.80
C GLU A 46 7.29 -19.39 -1.91
N MET A 47 7.74 -18.27 -1.36
CA MET A 47 7.08 -16.98 -1.42
C MET A 47 8.05 -15.94 -1.98
N GLN A 48 7.56 -15.14 -2.93
CA GLN A 48 8.27 -13.99 -3.45
C GLN A 48 7.49 -12.73 -3.06
N GLU A 49 8.11 -11.91 -2.24
CA GLU A 49 7.63 -10.57 -1.95
C GLU A 49 8.47 -9.54 -2.70
N ALA A 50 7.82 -8.52 -3.23
CA ALA A 50 8.52 -7.43 -3.90
C ALA A 50 7.87 -6.09 -3.58
N VAL A 51 8.72 -5.08 -3.45
CA VAL A 51 8.32 -3.69 -3.27
C VAL A 51 9.05 -2.85 -4.30
N VAL A 52 8.30 -2.01 -5.02
CA VAL A 52 8.88 -1.01 -5.91
C VAL A 52 8.94 0.31 -5.14
N GLN A 53 10.12 0.94 -5.09
CA GLN A 53 10.33 2.18 -4.35
C GLN A 53 10.91 3.27 -5.27
N CYS A 54 10.49 4.51 -5.07
CA CYS A 54 11.10 5.65 -5.74
C CYS A 54 12.34 6.12 -4.98
N LEU A 55 13.49 6.19 -5.65
CA LEU A 55 14.75 6.59 -5.03
C LEU A 55 14.88 8.09 -4.78
N GLU A 56 14.01 8.92 -5.38
CA GLU A 56 14.03 10.37 -5.15
C GLU A 56 13.24 10.78 -3.90
N CYS A 57 12.08 10.18 -3.67
CA CYS A 57 11.23 10.52 -2.54
C CYS A 57 11.12 9.40 -1.48
N MET A 58 11.79 8.26 -1.68
CA MET A 58 11.80 7.10 -0.80
C MET A 58 10.41 6.54 -0.46
N HIS A 59 9.43 6.73 -1.35
CA HIS A 59 8.09 6.16 -1.19
C HIS A 59 7.97 4.85 -1.94
N ASP A 60 7.25 3.91 -1.36
CA ASP A 60 6.83 2.69 -2.03
C ASP A 60 5.76 3.01 -3.08
N GLN A 61 5.66 2.17 -4.10
CA GLN A 61 4.83 2.38 -5.29
C GLN A 61 3.79 1.25 -5.37
N PRO A 62 2.71 1.31 -4.57
CA PRO A 62 1.74 0.21 -4.48
C PRO A 62 0.92 0.01 -5.76
N HIS A 63 0.93 0.98 -6.68
CA HIS A 63 0.38 0.80 -8.03
C HIS A 63 1.26 -0.02 -8.97
N LEU A 64 2.44 -0.47 -8.51
CA LEU A 64 3.38 -1.27 -9.29
C LEU A 64 3.59 -2.63 -8.61
N GLY A 65 3.22 -3.70 -9.31
CA GLY A 65 3.55 -5.08 -8.95
C GLY A 65 4.82 -5.54 -9.64
N PHE A 66 5.45 -6.61 -9.12
CA PHE A 66 6.61 -7.24 -9.76
C PHE A 66 6.38 -8.74 -9.91
N HIS A 67 6.22 -9.19 -11.16
CA HIS A 67 5.92 -10.57 -11.52
C HIS A 67 6.84 -11.03 -12.65
N ASN A 68 7.35 -12.26 -12.54
CA ASN A 68 8.18 -12.89 -13.59
C ASN A 68 9.35 -12.00 -14.08
N GLY A 69 10.00 -11.28 -13.16
CA GLY A 69 11.13 -10.40 -13.49
C GLY A 69 10.73 -9.05 -14.09
N ARG A 70 9.45 -8.67 -14.05
CA ARG A 70 8.93 -7.46 -14.69
C ARG A 70 8.01 -6.66 -13.77
N VAL A 71 8.16 -5.34 -13.82
CA VAL A 71 7.21 -4.40 -13.21
C VAL A 71 5.96 -4.26 -14.07
N GLU A 72 4.80 -4.42 -13.45
CA GLU A 72 3.48 -4.37 -14.10
C GLU A 72 2.55 -3.44 -13.30
N PRO A 73 1.60 -2.76 -13.95
CA PRO A 73 0.63 -1.93 -13.24
C PRO A 73 -0.34 -2.83 -12.46
N VAL A 74 -0.73 -2.40 -11.26
CA VAL A 74 -1.84 -3.03 -10.55
C VAL A 74 -3.14 -2.37 -11.01
N GLU A 75 -3.95 -3.13 -11.77
CA GLU A 75 -5.09 -2.62 -12.57
C GLU A 75 -6.19 -1.93 -11.76
N ASP A 76 -6.36 -2.28 -10.48
CA ASP A 76 -7.37 -1.70 -9.59
C ASP A 76 -7.00 -0.30 -9.07
N ARG A 77 -5.72 0.07 -9.06
CA ARG A 77 -5.26 1.31 -8.40
C ARG A 77 -4.33 2.19 -9.21
N TRP A 78 -3.69 1.71 -10.28
CA TRP A 78 -2.68 2.52 -10.95
C TRP A 78 -3.23 3.82 -11.53
N GLU A 79 -4.42 3.80 -12.16
CA GLU A 79 -5.00 5.00 -12.74
C GLU A 79 -5.25 6.05 -11.67
N ARG A 80 -5.83 5.60 -10.56
CA ARG A 80 -6.17 6.43 -9.43
C ARG A 80 -4.94 7.07 -8.80
N MET A 81 -3.87 6.31 -8.62
CA MET A 81 -2.64 6.82 -8.02
C MET A 81 -1.92 7.80 -8.95
N ILE A 82 -1.92 7.55 -10.26
CA ILE A 82 -1.15 8.34 -11.23
C ILE A 82 -1.89 9.60 -11.71
N ALA A 83 -3.21 9.53 -11.82
CA ALA A 83 -4.06 10.63 -12.30
C ALA A 83 -4.83 11.35 -11.18
N GLY A 84 -4.88 10.78 -9.97
CA GLY A 84 -5.54 11.36 -8.82
C GLY A 84 -4.67 12.32 -8.02
N THR A 85 -5.27 12.88 -6.98
CA THR A 85 -4.64 13.74 -5.97
C THR A 85 -4.70 13.05 -4.60
N PRO A 86 -3.87 13.43 -3.63
CA PRO A 86 -3.98 12.91 -2.27
C PRO A 86 -5.24 13.42 -1.59
N TRP A 87 -5.91 12.53 -0.86
CA TRP A 87 -7.07 12.78 -0.02
C TRP A 87 -6.76 12.31 1.40
N VAL A 88 -7.22 13.08 2.39
CA VAL A 88 -7.09 12.73 3.80
C VAL A 88 -8.48 12.53 4.40
N ALA A 89 -8.71 11.31 4.88
CA ALA A 89 -9.91 10.94 5.61
C ALA A 89 -9.62 10.86 7.11
N SER A 90 -10.52 11.42 7.92
CA SER A 90 -10.66 11.06 9.34
C SER A 90 -11.82 10.11 9.43
N CYS A 91 -11.57 8.86 9.84
CA CYS A 91 -12.60 7.82 9.87
C CYS A 91 -12.46 6.92 11.09
N THR A 92 -13.50 6.13 11.31
CA THR A 92 -13.48 5.00 12.23
C THR A 92 -13.82 3.73 11.50
N VAL A 93 -13.14 2.63 11.83
CA VAL A 93 -13.55 1.29 11.42
C VAL A 93 -13.80 0.47 12.68
N THR A 94 -14.99 -0.12 12.75
CA THR A 94 -15.35 -1.04 13.85
C THR A 94 -15.16 -2.47 13.39
N VAL A 95 -14.23 -3.17 14.01
CA VAL A 95 -13.83 -4.56 13.70
C VAL A 95 -14.08 -5.47 14.90
N ASP A 96 -14.13 -6.78 14.67
CA ASP A 96 -14.22 -7.75 15.76
C ASP A 96 -12.86 -7.87 16.45
N ALA A 97 -12.87 -7.99 17.79
CA ALA A 97 -11.63 -7.99 18.57
C ALA A 97 -10.74 -9.21 18.28
N GLU A 98 -11.32 -10.30 17.79
CA GLU A 98 -10.60 -11.51 17.38
C GLU A 98 -9.81 -11.34 16.07
N ASP A 99 -10.17 -10.35 15.24
CA ASP A 99 -9.46 -10.03 14.00
C ASP A 99 -8.23 -9.13 14.23
N VAL A 100 -8.03 -8.64 15.45
CA VAL A 100 -6.90 -7.78 15.82
C VAL A 100 -5.83 -8.60 16.52
N GLU A 101 -4.69 -8.76 15.86
CA GLU A 101 -3.56 -9.53 16.39
C GLU A 101 -3.00 -8.93 17.70
N THR A 102 -2.77 -7.61 17.72
CA THR A 102 -2.35 -6.89 18.92
C THR A 102 -2.84 -5.44 18.89
N CYS A 103 -3.23 -4.91 20.04
CA CYS A 103 -3.58 -3.51 20.23
C CYS A 103 -2.54 -2.73 21.04
N SER A 104 -1.38 -3.33 21.33
CA SER A 104 -0.34 -2.71 22.16
C SER A 104 1.07 -2.96 21.64
N GLY A 105 1.99 -2.06 22.00
CA GLY A 105 3.38 -2.11 21.55
C GLY A 105 3.61 -1.48 20.17
N PRO A 106 4.85 -1.56 19.65
CA PRO A 106 5.24 -0.92 18.39
C PRO A 106 4.43 -1.39 17.18
N GLU A 107 4.00 -2.64 17.17
CA GLU A 107 3.29 -3.30 16.06
C GLU A 107 1.77 -3.02 16.06
N ALA A 108 1.24 -2.40 17.13
CA ALA A 108 -0.19 -2.16 17.28
C ALA A 108 -0.79 -1.30 16.16
N GLY A 109 -0.02 -0.32 15.67
CA GLY A 109 -0.47 0.53 14.57
C GLY A 109 -0.78 -0.28 13.32
N ASP A 110 0.17 -1.13 12.92
CA ASP A 110 0.06 -1.96 11.71
C ASP A 110 -1.02 -3.04 11.88
N ALA A 111 -1.08 -3.69 13.05
CA ALA A 111 -2.11 -4.70 13.34
C ALA A 111 -3.53 -4.10 13.29
N LEU A 112 -3.73 -2.90 13.86
CA LEU A 112 -5.03 -2.22 13.82
C LEU A 112 -5.36 -1.68 12.42
N SER A 113 -4.37 -1.18 11.68
CA SER A 113 -4.56 -0.77 10.28
C SER A 113 -4.91 -1.95 9.38
N TYR A 114 -4.27 -3.11 9.56
CA TYR A 114 -4.57 -4.34 8.84
C TYR A 114 -5.94 -4.91 9.19
N ALA A 115 -6.31 -4.87 10.47
CA ALA A 115 -7.66 -5.27 10.89
C ALA A 115 -8.72 -4.35 10.26
N ALA A 116 -8.45 -3.03 10.18
CA ALA A 116 -9.38 -2.06 9.61
C ALA A 116 -9.51 -2.14 8.07
N PHE A 117 -8.40 -2.25 7.34
CA PHE A 117 -8.35 -2.07 5.87
C PHE A 117 -7.56 -3.16 5.11
N GLY A 118 -7.09 -4.21 5.80
CA GLY A 118 -6.27 -5.26 5.19
C GLY A 118 -4.98 -4.71 4.58
N ASP A 119 -4.59 -5.27 3.43
CA ASP A 119 -3.39 -4.84 2.70
C ASP A 119 -3.47 -3.40 2.21
N HIS A 120 -4.68 -2.85 1.97
CA HIS A 120 -4.79 -1.42 1.66
C HIS A 120 -4.30 -0.58 2.84
N GLY A 121 -4.62 -0.97 4.08
CA GLY A 121 -4.21 -0.24 5.29
C GLY A 121 -2.72 -0.28 5.59
N THR A 122 -2.02 -1.32 5.17
CA THR A 122 -0.60 -1.53 5.50
C THR A 122 0.34 -1.32 4.33
N ARG A 123 -0.14 -1.45 3.08
CA ARG A 123 0.71 -1.41 1.88
C ARG A 123 0.36 -0.29 0.91
N GLU A 124 -0.88 0.21 0.93
CA GLU A 124 -1.33 1.22 -0.05
C GLU A 124 -1.57 2.59 0.57
N PHE A 125 -2.41 2.65 1.58
CA PHE A 125 -2.75 3.86 2.28
C PHE A 125 -1.63 4.25 3.22
N PHE A 126 -1.43 5.55 3.42
CA PHE A 126 -0.70 6.01 4.59
C PHE A 126 -1.69 6.09 5.76
N THR A 127 -1.70 5.06 6.60
CA THR A 127 -2.58 4.96 7.75
C THR A 127 -1.90 5.43 9.02
N HIS A 128 -2.65 6.16 9.84
CA HIS A 128 -2.21 6.56 11.17
C HIS A 128 -3.33 6.31 12.17
N VAL A 129 -3.17 5.28 12.99
CA VAL A 129 -4.07 4.98 14.11
C VAL A 129 -3.87 6.02 15.19
N ARG A 130 -4.89 6.86 15.42
CA ARG A 130 -4.87 7.90 16.45
C ARG A 130 -5.08 7.31 17.85
N PHE A 131 -6.11 6.49 17.97
CA PHE A 131 -6.44 5.72 19.17
C PHE A 131 -7.45 4.64 18.78
N HIS A 132 -7.67 3.69 19.68
CA HIS A 132 -8.73 2.69 19.56
C HIS A 132 -9.51 2.61 20.88
N LYS A 133 -10.72 2.09 20.81
CA LYS A 133 -11.57 1.80 21.97
C LYS A 133 -12.11 0.39 21.86
N HIS A 134 -12.12 -0.31 22.97
CA HIS A 134 -12.79 -1.59 23.08
C HIS A 134 -14.26 -1.34 23.42
N ASP A 135 -15.15 -2.00 22.70
CA ASP A 135 -16.61 -1.97 22.90
C ASP A 135 -17.13 -3.40 22.82
N GLU A 136 -17.34 -4.02 23.99
CA GLU A 136 -17.67 -5.44 24.11
C GLU A 136 -16.64 -6.32 23.35
N ASP A 137 -17.10 -7.13 22.39
CA ASP A 137 -16.29 -8.01 21.56
C ASP A 137 -15.74 -7.31 20.29
N ARG A 138 -15.83 -5.97 20.24
CA ARG A 138 -15.42 -5.16 19.09
C ARG A 138 -14.38 -4.12 19.46
N ILE A 139 -13.64 -3.66 18.46
CA ILE A 139 -12.68 -2.56 18.59
C ILE A 139 -13.05 -1.47 17.58
N VAL A 140 -13.26 -0.25 18.08
CA VAL A 140 -13.44 0.95 17.27
C VAL A 140 -12.08 1.61 17.06
N VAL A 141 -11.54 1.48 15.87
CA VAL A 141 -10.25 2.05 15.48
C VAL A 141 -10.48 3.44 14.91
N HIS A 142 -9.84 4.47 15.46
CA HIS A 142 -9.90 5.83 14.92
C HIS A 142 -8.65 6.11 14.10
N LEU A 143 -8.82 6.37 12.79
CA LEU A 143 -7.71 6.52 11.84
C LEU A 143 -7.71 7.90 11.18
N LEU A 144 -6.51 8.37 10.87
CA LEU A 144 -6.29 9.20 9.69
C LEU A 144 -5.80 8.31 8.56
N VAL A 145 -6.41 8.44 7.39
CA VAL A 145 -6.03 7.68 6.20
C VAL A 145 -5.75 8.66 5.10
N GLU A 146 -4.57 8.59 4.52
CA GLU A 146 -4.25 9.26 3.26
C GLU A 146 -4.23 8.24 2.12
N LEU A 147 -4.95 8.56 1.05
CA LEU A 147 -5.06 7.77 -0.16
C LEU A 147 -5.09 8.68 -1.38
N TYR A 148 -4.75 8.14 -2.55
CA TYR A 148 -4.91 8.89 -3.80
C TYR A 148 -6.27 8.61 -4.41
N ALA A 149 -6.93 9.62 -4.96
CA ALA A 149 -8.19 9.48 -5.69
C ALA A 149 -8.37 10.59 -6.72
N ARG A 150 -9.12 10.32 -7.79
CA ARG A 150 -9.47 11.29 -8.84
C ARG A 150 -10.62 12.21 -8.42
N SER A 151 -11.36 11.84 -7.37
CA SER A 151 -12.49 12.60 -6.83
C SER A 151 -12.78 12.20 -5.38
N ALA A 152 -13.61 12.99 -4.69
CA ALA A 152 -14.07 12.69 -3.33
C ALA A 152 -14.93 11.41 -3.30
N GLU A 153 -15.72 11.22 -4.35
CA GLU A 153 -16.57 10.05 -4.55
C GLU A 153 -15.71 8.78 -4.67
N GLU A 154 -14.70 8.79 -5.54
CA GLU A 154 -13.77 7.65 -5.69
C GLU A 154 -12.96 7.41 -4.40
N ALA A 155 -12.54 8.46 -3.68
CA ALA A 155 -11.88 8.30 -2.38
C ALA A 155 -12.79 7.62 -1.36
N THR A 156 -14.08 7.94 -1.37
CA THR A 156 -15.08 7.32 -0.49
C THR A 156 -15.28 5.86 -0.85
N GLU A 157 -15.49 5.55 -2.14
CA GLU A 157 -15.66 4.20 -2.65
C GLU A 157 -14.47 3.30 -2.29
N VAL A 158 -13.23 3.78 -2.50
CA VAL A 158 -12.01 3.03 -2.15
C VAL A 158 -11.93 2.73 -0.66
N LEU A 159 -12.30 3.67 0.21
CA LEU A 159 -12.32 3.43 1.66
C LEU A 159 -13.41 2.43 2.05
N GLU A 160 -14.59 2.53 1.45
CA GLU A 160 -15.72 1.63 1.70
C GLU A 160 -15.43 0.21 1.25
N GLU A 161 -14.82 0.03 0.07
CA GLU A 161 -14.43 -1.28 -0.47
C GLU A 161 -13.29 -1.92 0.33
N ALA A 162 -12.33 -1.12 0.80
CA ALA A 162 -11.20 -1.61 1.59
C ALA A 162 -11.55 -1.94 3.04
N ALA A 163 -12.60 -1.33 3.60
CA ALA A 163 -12.95 -1.51 5.00
C ALA A 163 -13.40 -2.95 5.29
N ARG A 164 -12.72 -3.61 6.23
CA ARG A 164 -13.07 -4.97 6.68
C ARG A 164 -14.18 -4.99 7.74
N GLY A 165 -14.53 -3.82 8.26
CA GLY A 165 -15.54 -3.65 9.30
C GLY A 165 -16.47 -2.47 9.00
N THR A 166 -17.23 -2.03 10.01
CA THR A 166 -18.15 -0.89 9.83
C THR A 166 -17.38 0.42 9.76
N LEU A 167 -17.29 1.00 8.55
CA LEU A 167 -16.66 2.28 8.29
C LEU A 167 -17.61 3.45 8.62
N ALA A 168 -17.08 4.50 9.25
CA ALA A 168 -17.71 5.81 9.31
C ALA A 168 -16.68 6.90 9.02
N ILE A 169 -16.86 7.61 7.91
CA ILE A 169 -16.02 8.75 7.52
C ILE A 169 -16.57 10.01 8.20
N THR A 170 -15.76 10.61 9.07
CA THR A 170 -16.13 11.85 9.79
C THR A 170 -15.81 13.09 8.94
N SER A 171 -14.71 13.05 8.19
CA SER A 171 -14.33 14.10 7.26
C SER A 171 -13.46 13.52 6.15
N LEU A 172 -13.56 14.11 4.96
CA LEU A 172 -12.74 13.81 3.80
C LEU A 172 -12.37 15.12 3.12
N ALA A 173 -11.09 15.33 2.85
CA ALA A 173 -10.60 16.53 2.19
C ALA A 173 -9.47 16.20 1.23
N GLU A 174 -9.47 16.84 0.06
CA GLU A 174 -8.32 16.84 -0.84
C GLU A 174 -7.15 17.56 -0.15
N GLU A 175 -5.99 16.94 -0.11
CA GLU A 175 -4.81 17.55 0.47
C GLU A 175 -4.11 18.38 -0.60
N SER A 176 -4.04 19.69 -0.38
CA SER A 176 -3.26 20.58 -1.24
C SER A 176 -1.76 20.35 -1.00
N ARG A 177 -1.18 19.35 -1.68
CA ARG A 177 0.27 19.23 -1.75
C ARG A 177 0.78 20.06 -2.93
N PRO A 178 1.71 20.99 -2.73
CA PRO A 178 2.45 21.53 -3.88
C PRO A 178 3.09 20.35 -4.62
N PRO A 179 3.11 20.35 -5.96
CA PRO A 179 3.79 19.31 -6.73
C PRO A 179 5.20 19.15 -6.16
N ALA A 180 5.62 17.91 -5.92
CA ALA A 180 6.95 17.63 -5.42
C ALA A 180 7.96 18.20 -6.44
N SER A 181 8.52 19.36 -6.11
CA SER A 181 9.47 20.19 -6.85
C SER A 181 9.40 20.07 -8.38
N THR A 182 8.86 21.09 -9.05
CA THR A 182 9.43 21.49 -10.33
C THR A 182 10.90 21.79 -10.06
N GLY A 183 11.81 20.96 -10.55
CA GLY A 183 13.24 21.22 -10.46
C GLY A 183 13.54 22.58 -11.05
N ASP A 184 13.73 23.57 -10.19
CA ASP A 184 14.31 24.85 -10.56
C ASP A 184 15.80 24.61 -10.73
N GLY A 185 16.16 24.21 -11.96
CA GLY A 185 17.50 23.83 -12.37
C GLY A 185 17.87 24.51 -13.68
N LEU A 186 17.74 25.84 -13.72
CA LEU A 186 18.63 26.65 -14.54
C LEU A 186 20.05 26.44 -14.01
N HIS A 187 20.91 25.74 -14.76
CA HIS A 187 22.35 26.04 -14.96
C HIS A 187 22.95 25.16 -16.05
#